data_AF-A0AAV3AAH8-F1
#
_entry.id   AF-A0AAV3AAH8-F1
#
_cell.length_a   1.000
_cell.length_b   1.000
_cell.length_c   1.000
_cell.angle_alpha   90.00
_cell.angle_beta   90.00
_cell.angle_gamma   90.00
#
_symmetry.space_group_name_H-M   'P 1'
#
loop_
_entity.id
_entity.type
_entity.pdbx_description
1 polymer ?
#
loop_
_entity_poly.entity_id
_entity_poly.type
_entity_poly.pdbx_seq_one_letter_code
_entity_poly.pdbx_strand_id
1 'polypeptide(L)'
;MSFTKWNFFMTIFGAFSFLFDIGIDLWITFKYFQEGLLVFGLLTIFFVLVSTLIIQAFSYKWFKDDCHEDSSGKLKVVFVLHVFLLGIFVRNCAETKKRAVDAMTDLSMLKCFKTYLESAPQLILQIYILIEHGQITIFQYASILVSVTSISWSTVDYQMSLRKSLQGKKGISIGAPMFSYVLYKFFTLTSWIVSMVILLNCNAYLFTILVVLMSLSGFFWAWKKNTDFCRTQRMEFLYRAVVGIILVFTFFNIKGSRTLVPITIYYVFRALSTTGILALCFYLKPSFSNTLVFVILSIAVVVALGLGLISMILYYACFHPSLPHLGQNMEDTMDEQELG
;
A
#
# COMPACT_ATOMS: atom_id res chain seq x y z
N MET A 1 12.62 -27.92 -11.19
CA MET A 1 13.01 -27.68 -9.77
C MET A 1 12.14 -28.55 -8.88
N SER A 2 12.72 -29.35 -7.98
CA SER A 2 11.93 -30.15 -7.04
C SER A 2 11.20 -29.25 -6.06
N PHE A 3 9.94 -29.57 -5.76
CA PHE A 3 9.12 -28.83 -4.81
C PHE A 3 9.73 -29.00 -3.41
N THR A 4 10.49 -28.00 -2.95
CA THR A 4 11.18 -28.06 -1.66
C THR A 4 10.18 -28.05 -0.51
N LYS A 5 10.46 -28.78 0.57
CA LYS A 5 9.64 -28.77 1.81
C LYS A 5 9.36 -27.35 2.33
N TRP A 6 10.30 -26.43 2.11
CA TRP A 6 10.16 -25.01 2.43
C TRP A 6 9.04 -24.30 1.64
N ASN A 7 8.94 -24.54 0.33
CA ASN A 7 7.90 -23.91 -0.50
C ASN A 7 6.50 -24.43 -0.13
N PHE A 8 6.40 -25.72 0.22
CA PHE A 8 5.17 -26.30 0.75
C PHE A 8 4.76 -25.66 2.08
N PHE A 9 5.71 -25.53 3.01
CA PHE A 9 5.47 -24.90 4.31
C PHE A 9 5.01 -23.44 4.16
N MET A 10 5.67 -22.65 3.31
CA MET A 10 5.28 -21.27 3.01
C MET A 10 3.88 -21.18 2.40
N THR A 11 3.48 -22.17 1.60
CA THR A 11 2.13 -22.26 1.03
C THR A 11 1.07 -22.51 2.09
N ILE A 12 1.31 -23.47 3.00
CA ILE A 12 0.41 -23.75 4.12
C ILE A 12 0.31 -22.55 5.05
N PHE A 13 1.44 -21.95 5.41
CA PHE A 13 1.48 -20.78 6.28
C PHE A 13 0.72 -19.60 5.68
N GLY A 14 0.86 -19.37 4.37
CA GLY A 14 0.10 -18.33 3.66
C GLY A 14 -1.40 -18.59 3.65
N ALA A 15 -1.83 -19.83 3.43
CA ALA A 15 -3.24 -20.23 3.50
C ALA A 15 -3.81 -20.04 4.92
N PHE A 16 -3.06 -20.40 5.95
CA PHE A 16 -3.45 -20.16 7.34
C PHE A 16 -3.56 -18.67 7.66
N SER A 17 -2.57 -17.87 7.26
CA SER A 17 -2.57 -16.41 7.45
C SER A 17 -3.80 -15.75 6.81
N PHE A 18 -4.23 -16.27 5.65
CA PHE A 18 -5.41 -15.80 4.96
C PHE A 18 -6.71 -16.14 5.69
N LEU A 19 -6.88 -17.39 6.14
CA LEU A 19 -8.05 -17.79 6.91
C LEU A 19 -8.13 -17.02 8.23
N PHE A 20 -6.98 -16.76 8.85
CA PHE A 20 -6.90 -15.94 10.04
C PHE A 20 -7.39 -14.51 9.77
N ASP A 21 -6.98 -13.91 8.65
CA ASP A 21 -7.41 -12.57 8.24
C ASP A 21 -8.94 -12.48 8.06
N ILE A 22 -9.56 -13.42 7.32
CA ILE A 22 -11.02 -13.51 7.21
C ILE A 22 -11.67 -13.66 8.59
N GLY A 23 -11.08 -14.52 9.45
CA GLY A 23 -11.58 -14.74 10.80
C GLY A 23 -11.57 -13.45 11.64
N ILE A 24 -10.51 -12.66 11.52
CA ILE A 24 -10.38 -11.35 12.19
C ILE A 24 -11.42 -10.37 11.64
N ASP A 25 -11.60 -10.27 10.33
CA ASP A 25 -12.59 -9.38 9.71
C ASP A 25 -14.02 -9.72 10.15
N LEU A 26 -14.38 -11.01 10.16
CA LEU A 26 -15.70 -11.48 10.62
C LEU A 26 -15.90 -11.23 12.11
N TRP A 27 -14.86 -11.47 12.92
CA TRP A 27 -14.90 -11.21 14.35
C TRP A 27 -15.12 -9.73 14.66
N ILE A 28 -14.37 -8.83 14.00
CA ILE A 28 -14.49 -7.38 14.16
C ILE A 28 -15.89 -6.91 13.72
N THR A 29 -16.37 -7.40 12.57
CA THR A 29 -17.71 -7.07 12.06
C THR A 29 -18.80 -7.49 13.04
N PHE A 30 -18.70 -8.71 13.58
CA PHE A 30 -19.63 -9.22 14.58
C PHE A 30 -19.61 -8.36 15.85
N LYS A 31 -18.42 -7.95 16.30
CA LYS A 31 -18.28 -7.03 17.44
C LYS A 31 -18.97 -5.69 17.19
N TYR A 32 -18.80 -5.09 16.01
CA TYR A 32 -19.50 -3.85 15.67
C TYR A 32 -21.02 -4.00 15.69
N PHE A 33 -21.55 -5.13 15.23
CA PHE A 33 -23.00 -5.38 15.32
C PHE A 33 -23.48 -5.62 16.75
N GLN A 34 -22.70 -6.30 17.59
CA GLN A 34 -23.03 -6.46 19.02
C GLN A 34 -23.07 -5.12 19.75
N GLU A 35 -22.18 -4.19 19.40
CA GLU A 35 -22.08 -2.85 20.02
C GLU A 35 -23.04 -1.83 19.39
N GLY A 36 -23.90 -2.23 18.44
CA GLY A 36 -24.85 -1.34 17.76
C GLY A 36 -24.24 -0.41 16.71
N LEU A 37 -22.96 -0.58 16.40
CA LEU A 37 -22.17 0.21 15.44
C LEU A 37 -22.38 -0.26 14.00
N LEU A 38 -23.63 -0.23 13.53
CA LEU A 38 -24.04 -0.82 12.24
C LEU A 38 -23.26 -0.26 11.03
N VAL A 39 -23.06 1.06 10.98
CA VAL A 39 -22.36 1.72 9.86
C VAL A 39 -20.93 1.20 9.75
N PHE A 40 -20.24 1.01 10.86
CA PHE A 40 -18.86 0.52 10.89
C PHE A 40 -18.78 -0.96 10.51
N GLY A 41 -19.72 -1.79 10.98
CA GLY A 41 -19.85 -3.18 10.54
C GLY A 41 -20.05 -3.29 9.02
N LEU A 42 -20.97 -2.49 8.46
CA LEU A 42 -21.23 -2.47 7.01
C LEU A 42 -20.04 -1.96 6.22
N LEU A 43 -19.33 -0.94 6.71
CA LEU A 43 -18.15 -0.39 6.05
C LEU A 43 -16.98 -1.39 6.02
N THR A 44 -16.76 -2.13 7.11
CA THR A 44 -15.78 -3.22 7.19
C THR A 44 -16.09 -4.30 6.17
N ILE A 45 -17.34 -4.78 6.11
CA ILE A 45 -17.78 -5.77 5.12
C ILE A 45 -17.55 -5.23 3.69
N PHE A 46 -17.90 -3.96 3.45
CA PHE A 46 -17.72 -3.33 2.14
C PHE A 46 -16.24 -3.35 1.71
N PHE A 47 -15.33 -2.93 2.58
CA PHE A 47 -13.90 -2.94 2.28
C PHE A 47 -13.37 -4.34 1.96
N VAL A 48 -13.73 -5.33 2.78
CA VAL A 48 -13.34 -6.74 2.59
C VAL A 48 -13.87 -7.29 1.26
N LEU A 49 -15.14 -7.07 0.94
CA LEU A 49 -15.76 -7.55 -0.28
C LEU A 49 -15.13 -6.89 -1.52
N VAL A 50 -15.03 -5.56 -1.54
CA VAL A 50 -14.46 -4.82 -2.68
C VAL A 50 -13.00 -5.20 -2.92
N SER A 51 -12.19 -5.21 -1.86
CA SER A 51 -10.79 -5.65 -1.90
C SER A 51 -10.67 -7.05 -2.48
N THR A 52 -11.44 -8.01 -1.93
CA THR A 52 -11.43 -9.41 -2.39
C THR A 52 -11.81 -9.53 -3.86
N LEU A 53 -12.90 -8.88 -4.30
CA LEU A 53 -13.34 -8.92 -5.69
C LEU A 53 -12.27 -8.37 -6.66
N ILE A 54 -11.64 -7.25 -6.29
CA ILE A 54 -10.59 -6.63 -7.11
C ILE A 54 -9.35 -7.54 -7.20
N ILE A 55 -8.87 -8.04 -6.06
CA ILE A 55 -7.71 -8.95 -6.01
C ILE A 55 -7.97 -10.20 -6.85
N GLN A 56 -9.18 -10.76 -6.77
CA GLN A 56 -9.56 -11.93 -7.53
C GLN A 56 -9.61 -11.66 -9.04
N ALA A 57 -10.12 -10.50 -9.44
CA ALA A 57 -10.14 -10.10 -10.85
C ALA A 57 -8.70 -10.02 -11.43
N PHE A 58 -7.76 -9.38 -10.72
CA PHE A 58 -6.35 -9.32 -11.14
C PHE A 58 -5.69 -10.69 -11.13
N SER A 59 -5.84 -11.43 -10.04
CA SER A 59 -5.24 -12.74 -9.87
C SER A 59 -5.70 -13.72 -10.95
N TYR A 60 -7.01 -13.75 -11.25
CA TYR A 60 -7.56 -14.58 -12.32
C TYR A 60 -7.04 -14.15 -13.70
N LYS A 61 -6.99 -12.84 -13.97
CA LYS A 61 -6.54 -12.33 -15.26
C LYS A 61 -5.07 -12.65 -15.51
N TRP A 62 -4.18 -12.43 -14.54
CA TRP A 62 -2.77 -12.78 -14.67
C TRP A 62 -2.56 -14.28 -14.82
N PHE A 63 -3.31 -15.10 -14.08
CA PHE A 63 -3.27 -16.55 -14.25
C PHE A 63 -3.69 -16.98 -15.67
N LYS A 64 -4.77 -16.40 -16.21
CA LYS A 64 -5.23 -16.66 -17.57
C LYS A 64 -4.21 -16.21 -18.62
N ASP A 65 -3.56 -15.08 -18.41
CA ASP A 65 -2.57 -14.52 -19.33
C ASP A 65 -1.25 -15.33 -19.36
N ASP A 66 -0.99 -16.12 -18.31
CA ASP A 66 0.15 -17.03 -18.16
C ASP A 66 -0.09 -18.46 -18.66
N CYS A 67 -1.34 -18.92 -18.71
CA CYS A 67 -1.66 -20.27 -19.16
C CYS A 67 -1.61 -20.41 -20.69
N HIS A 68 -0.92 -21.45 -21.18
CA HIS A 68 -1.02 -21.88 -22.57
C HIS A 68 -2.34 -22.66 -22.81
N GLU A 69 -2.90 -22.54 -24.02
CA GLU A 69 -4.27 -22.94 -24.39
C GLU A 69 -4.64 -24.42 -24.10
N ASP A 70 -3.65 -25.31 -23.92
CA ASP A 70 -3.84 -26.76 -23.79
C ASP A 70 -4.11 -27.26 -22.34
N SER A 71 -4.61 -26.40 -21.45
CA SER A 71 -4.74 -26.68 -20.01
C SER A 71 -6.12 -26.42 -19.40
N SER A 72 -7.17 -26.58 -20.21
CA SER A 72 -8.59 -26.39 -19.84
C SER A 72 -9.05 -27.12 -18.56
N GLY A 73 -8.53 -28.34 -18.29
CA GLY A 73 -8.80 -29.07 -17.04
C GLY A 73 -8.12 -28.47 -15.79
N LYS A 74 -6.91 -27.93 -15.94
CA LYS A 74 -6.17 -27.24 -14.85
C LYS A 74 -6.81 -25.88 -14.53
N LEU A 75 -7.40 -25.22 -15.53
CA LEU A 75 -8.12 -23.95 -15.38
C LEU A 75 -9.30 -24.06 -14.41
N LYS A 76 -10.05 -25.18 -14.42
CA LYS A 76 -11.18 -25.40 -13.49
C LYS A 76 -10.72 -25.62 -12.05
N VAL A 77 -9.66 -26.40 -11.83
CA VAL A 77 -9.12 -26.66 -10.49
C VAL A 77 -8.47 -25.40 -9.91
N VAL A 78 -7.76 -24.62 -10.74
CA VAL A 78 -7.20 -23.33 -10.32
C VAL A 78 -8.30 -22.28 -10.14
N PHE A 79 -9.37 -22.29 -10.93
CA PHE A 79 -10.54 -21.44 -10.69
C PHE A 79 -11.18 -21.73 -9.33
N VAL A 80 -11.31 -23.01 -8.94
CA VAL A 80 -11.78 -23.39 -7.60
C VAL A 80 -10.78 -22.95 -6.52
N LEU A 81 -9.47 -23.09 -6.74
CA LEU A 81 -8.44 -22.59 -5.81
C LEU A 81 -8.41 -21.05 -5.73
N HIS A 82 -8.71 -20.34 -6.82
CA HIS A 82 -8.92 -18.89 -6.86
C HIS A 82 -10.18 -18.53 -6.08
N VAL A 83 -11.30 -19.23 -6.25
CA VAL A 83 -12.52 -19.05 -5.45
C VAL A 83 -12.25 -19.23 -3.95
N PHE A 84 -11.28 -20.09 -3.57
CA PHE A 84 -10.79 -20.25 -2.18
C PHE A 84 -9.54 -19.43 -1.83
N LEU A 85 -9.13 -18.45 -2.65
CA LEU A 85 -7.93 -17.60 -2.50
C LEU A 85 -6.57 -18.32 -2.40
N LEU A 86 -6.49 -19.62 -2.64
CA LEU A 86 -5.24 -20.40 -2.76
C LEU A 86 -4.55 -20.27 -4.12
N GLY A 87 -5.17 -19.60 -5.10
CA GLY A 87 -4.62 -19.39 -6.45
C GLY A 87 -3.25 -18.71 -6.49
N ILE A 88 -2.92 -17.96 -5.44
CA ILE A 88 -1.62 -17.31 -5.21
C ILE A 88 -0.46 -18.32 -5.17
N PHE A 89 -0.69 -19.54 -4.67
CA PHE A 89 0.38 -20.48 -4.34
C PHE A 89 0.63 -21.55 -5.40
N VAL A 90 -0.28 -21.71 -6.36
CA VAL A 90 -0.15 -22.72 -7.44
C VAL A 90 0.84 -22.29 -8.53
N ARG A 91 1.30 -21.03 -8.52
CA ARG A 91 2.22 -20.49 -9.53
C ARG A 91 3.68 -20.96 -9.37
N ASN A 92 3.95 -21.91 -8.47
CA ASN A 92 5.25 -22.56 -8.29
C ASN A 92 5.55 -23.67 -9.33
N CYS A 93 5.31 -23.37 -10.60
CA CYS A 93 5.83 -24.16 -11.72
C CYS A 93 6.67 -23.26 -12.65
N ALA A 94 7.52 -22.42 -12.05
CA ALA A 94 8.47 -21.60 -12.79
C ALA A 94 9.74 -22.42 -13.07
N GLU A 95 9.92 -22.84 -14.31
CA GLU A 95 11.15 -23.49 -14.79
C GLU A 95 12.35 -22.51 -14.83
N THR A 96 12.12 -21.20 -14.73
CA THR A 96 13.16 -20.15 -14.83
C THR A 96 13.13 -19.13 -13.68
N LYS A 97 14.32 -18.69 -13.26
CA LYS A 97 14.53 -17.67 -12.20
C LYS A 97 13.75 -16.37 -12.45
N LYS A 98 13.62 -15.96 -13.73
CA LYS A 98 12.87 -14.76 -14.14
C LYS A 98 11.36 -14.89 -13.83
N ARG A 99 10.75 -16.01 -14.22
CA ARG A 99 9.33 -16.27 -13.93
C ARG A 99 9.02 -16.31 -12.43
N ALA A 100 9.95 -16.79 -11.60
CA ALA A 100 9.80 -16.78 -10.15
C ALA A 100 9.82 -15.35 -9.56
N VAL A 101 10.68 -14.47 -10.09
CA VAL A 101 10.74 -13.06 -9.68
C VAL A 101 9.48 -12.30 -10.11
N ASP A 102 8.98 -12.57 -11.31
CA ASP A 102 7.74 -11.97 -11.82
C ASP A 102 6.54 -12.42 -10.99
N ALA A 103 6.42 -13.72 -10.69
CA ALA A 103 5.37 -14.25 -9.83
C ALA A 103 5.40 -13.68 -8.40
N MET A 104 6.59 -13.49 -7.82
CA MET A 104 6.73 -12.84 -6.51
C MET A 104 6.32 -11.37 -6.56
N THR A 105 6.60 -10.68 -7.67
CA THR A 105 6.20 -9.28 -7.86
C THR A 105 4.69 -9.14 -7.95
N ASP A 106 4.03 -10.01 -8.72
CA ASP A 106 2.58 -10.07 -8.82
C ASP A 106 1.94 -10.34 -7.45
N LEU A 107 2.49 -11.29 -6.67
CA LEU A 107 2.01 -11.56 -5.32
C LEU A 107 2.17 -10.35 -4.39
N SER A 108 3.35 -9.73 -4.35
CA SER A 108 3.56 -8.52 -3.55
C SER A 108 2.62 -7.38 -4.00
N MET A 109 2.27 -7.30 -5.30
CA MET A 109 1.30 -6.32 -5.80
C MET A 109 -0.13 -6.61 -5.31
N LEU A 110 -0.62 -7.85 -5.38
CA LEU A 110 -1.95 -8.21 -4.85
C LEU A 110 -2.05 -7.93 -3.35
N LYS A 111 -0.99 -8.26 -2.60
CA LYS A 111 -0.90 -7.95 -1.17
C LYS A 111 -0.98 -6.44 -0.92
N CYS A 112 -0.29 -5.64 -1.73
CA CYS A 112 -0.33 -4.19 -1.68
C CYS A 112 -1.75 -3.65 -1.97
N PHE A 113 -2.45 -4.21 -2.98
CA PHE A 113 -3.84 -3.86 -3.27
C PHE A 113 -4.74 -4.14 -2.07
N LYS A 114 -4.67 -5.35 -1.49
CA LYS A 114 -5.42 -5.72 -0.29
C LYS A 114 -5.19 -4.71 0.84
N THR A 115 -3.92 -4.46 1.11
CA THR A 115 -3.48 -3.58 2.20
C THR A 115 -4.13 -2.19 2.13
N TYR A 116 -4.25 -1.62 0.92
CA TYR A 116 -4.76 -0.26 0.75
C TYR A 116 -6.25 -0.16 0.45
N LEU A 117 -6.86 -1.20 -0.10
CA LEU A 117 -8.32 -1.27 -0.31
C LEU A 117 -9.07 -1.67 0.97
N GLU A 118 -8.40 -2.35 1.91
CA GLU A 118 -9.01 -2.96 3.08
C GLU A 118 -8.36 -2.54 4.39
N SER A 119 -7.10 -2.93 4.62
CA SER A 119 -6.45 -2.74 5.93
C SER A 119 -6.23 -1.27 6.29
N ALA A 120 -5.85 -0.41 5.35
CA ALA A 120 -5.64 1.02 5.58
C ALA A 120 -6.93 1.78 5.95
N PRO A 121 -8.06 1.65 5.21
CA PRO A 121 -9.29 2.30 5.63
C PRO A 121 -9.92 1.67 6.90
N GLN A 122 -9.78 0.36 7.12
CA GLN A 122 -10.15 -0.26 8.40
C GLN A 122 -9.33 0.30 9.57
N LEU A 123 -8.04 0.57 9.39
CA LEU A 123 -7.21 1.20 10.41
C LEU A 123 -7.69 2.61 10.77
N ILE A 124 -8.12 3.42 9.78
CA ILE A 124 -8.75 4.72 10.03
C ILE A 124 -10.01 4.53 10.89
N LEU A 125 -10.85 3.55 10.54
CA LEU A 125 -12.08 3.25 11.26
C LEU A 125 -11.80 2.82 12.72
N GLN A 126 -10.81 1.96 12.92
CA GLN A 126 -10.39 1.47 14.23
C GLN A 126 -9.94 2.62 15.13
N ILE A 127 -9.10 3.53 14.63
CA ILE A 127 -8.61 4.68 15.40
C ILE A 127 -9.76 5.68 15.66
N TYR A 128 -10.65 5.88 14.69
CA TYR A 128 -11.83 6.74 14.86
C TYR A 128 -12.72 6.26 16.02
N ILE A 129 -13.10 4.97 16.02
CA ILE A 129 -13.94 4.37 17.07
C ILE A 129 -13.25 4.47 18.43
N LEU A 130 -11.93 4.27 18.47
CA LEU A 130 -11.13 4.35 19.70
C LEU A 130 -11.20 5.76 20.33
N ILE A 131 -11.15 6.80 19.50
CA ILE A 131 -11.27 8.19 19.98
C ILE A 131 -12.68 8.46 20.52
N GLU A 132 -13.71 7.93 19.87
CA GLU A 132 -15.10 8.13 20.27
C GLU A 132 -15.46 7.42 21.60
N HIS A 133 -14.89 6.23 21.85
CA HIS A 133 -15.17 5.45 23.06
C HIS A 133 -14.29 5.79 24.28
N GLY A 134 -13.24 6.61 24.10
CA GLY A 134 -12.48 7.26 25.18
C GLY A 134 -11.63 6.36 26.09
N GLN A 135 -11.69 5.03 25.96
CA GLN A 135 -10.89 4.07 26.73
C GLN A 135 -9.92 3.34 25.81
N ILE A 136 -8.62 3.64 25.94
CA ILE A 136 -7.56 2.97 25.18
C ILE A 136 -6.97 1.85 26.02
N THR A 137 -7.21 0.61 25.59
CA THR A 137 -6.51 -0.55 26.14
C THR A 137 -5.13 -0.72 25.50
N ILE A 138 -4.17 -1.28 26.24
CA ILE A 138 -2.81 -1.57 25.73
C ILE A 138 -2.89 -2.44 24.45
N PHE A 139 -3.83 -3.38 24.41
CA PHE A 139 -4.05 -4.27 23.26
C PHE A 139 -4.51 -3.51 22.01
N GLN A 140 -5.35 -2.48 22.14
CA GLN A 140 -5.77 -1.66 21.00
C GLN A 140 -4.61 -0.81 20.46
N TYR A 141 -3.79 -0.24 21.34
CA TYR A 141 -2.60 0.50 20.91
C TYR A 141 -1.60 -0.41 20.17
N ALA A 142 -1.35 -1.61 20.72
CA ALA A 142 -0.51 -2.62 20.07
C ALA A 142 -1.08 -3.03 18.69
N SER A 143 -2.40 -3.21 18.58
CA SER A 143 -3.07 -3.55 17.31
C SER A 143 -2.89 -2.45 16.25
N ILE A 144 -3.01 -1.18 16.62
CA ILE A 144 -2.77 -0.04 15.70
C ILE A 144 -1.31 -0.04 15.22
N LEU A 145 -0.35 -0.20 16.13
CA LEU A 145 1.08 -0.24 15.78
C LEU A 145 1.42 -1.40 14.85
N VAL A 146 0.90 -2.59 15.13
CA VAL A 146 1.06 -3.77 14.28
C VAL A 146 0.46 -3.51 12.90
N SER A 147 -0.71 -2.89 12.82
CA SER A 147 -1.40 -2.59 11.56
C SER A 147 -0.61 -1.60 10.70
N VAL A 148 -0.15 -0.47 11.26
CA VAL A 148 0.69 0.51 10.54
C VAL A 148 1.99 -0.14 10.06
N THR A 149 2.62 -0.95 10.91
CA THR A 149 3.86 -1.66 10.57
C THR A 149 3.63 -2.65 9.42
N SER A 150 2.53 -3.41 9.45
CA SER A 150 2.15 -4.35 8.40
C SER A 150 1.91 -3.64 7.06
N ILE A 151 1.18 -2.51 7.06
CA ILE A 151 0.94 -1.72 5.84
C ILE A 151 2.27 -1.18 5.27
N SER A 152 3.14 -0.68 6.15
CA SER A 152 4.45 -0.14 5.76
C SER A 152 5.35 -1.23 5.16
N TRP A 153 5.38 -2.40 5.79
CA TRP A 153 6.09 -3.57 5.31
C TRP A 153 5.58 -4.04 3.94
N SER A 154 4.25 -4.15 3.77
CA SER A 154 3.61 -4.52 2.49
C SER A 154 4.04 -3.60 1.35
N THR A 155 4.12 -2.29 1.63
CA THR A 155 4.57 -1.29 0.66
C THR A 155 6.01 -1.49 0.23
N VAL A 156 6.90 -1.72 1.20
CA VAL A 156 8.33 -1.91 0.93
C VAL A 156 8.57 -3.24 0.22
N ASP A 157 7.89 -4.30 0.62
CA ASP A 157 7.94 -5.61 -0.05
C ASP A 157 7.58 -5.48 -1.54
N TYR A 158 6.48 -4.83 -1.87
CA TYR A 158 6.10 -4.53 -3.25
C TYR A 158 7.20 -3.75 -4.01
N GLN A 159 7.73 -2.68 -3.41
CA GLN A 159 8.74 -1.85 -4.07
C GLN A 159 10.07 -2.60 -4.28
N MET A 160 10.43 -3.48 -3.35
CA MET A 160 11.59 -4.36 -3.48
C MET A 160 11.39 -5.40 -4.59
N SER A 161 10.22 -6.05 -4.64
CA SER A 161 9.89 -7.03 -5.68
C SER A 161 9.83 -6.39 -7.07
N LEU A 162 9.15 -5.24 -7.20
CA LEU A 162 9.07 -4.49 -8.45
C LEU A 162 10.46 -4.08 -8.96
N ARG A 163 11.36 -3.61 -8.08
CA ARG A 163 12.72 -3.26 -8.51
C ARG A 163 13.53 -4.47 -8.99
N LYS A 164 13.29 -5.65 -8.41
CA LYS A 164 13.96 -6.90 -8.81
C LYS A 164 13.46 -7.43 -10.15
N SER A 165 12.20 -7.18 -10.52
CA SER A 165 11.66 -7.61 -11.82
C SER A 165 12.08 -6.70 -12.99
N LEU A 166 12.36 -5.42 -12.72
CA LEU A 166 12.77 -4.46 -13.76
C LEU A 166 14.22 -4.71 -14.23
N GLN A 167 14.40 -4.86 -15.53
CA GLN A 167 15.72 -5.03 -16.15
C GLN A 167 16.60 -3.77 -15.95
N GLY A 168 17.88 -3.98 -15.66
CA GLY A 168 18.85 -2.89 -15.49
C GLY A 168 18.73 -2.08 -14.19
N LYS A 169 17.82 -2.43 -13.27
CA LYS A 169 17.71 -1.78 -11.96
C LYS A 169 18.35 -2.62 -10.85
N LYS A 170 19.19 -1.98 -10.03
CA LYS A 170 19.72 -2.59 -8.82
C LYS A 170 18.60 -2.77 -7.80
N GLY A 171 18.41 -4.01 -7.34
CA GLY A 171 17.50 -4.32 -6.24
C GLY A 171 17.93 -3.63 -4.95
N ILE A 172 16.97 -3.36 -4.07
CA ILE A 172 17.26 -2.86 -2.72
C ILE A 172 17.84 -4.02 -1.91
N SER A 173 18.96 -3.80 -1.23
CA SER A 173 19.58 -4.83 -0.38
C SER A 173 18.78 -5.03 0.91
N ILE A 174 18.76 -6.29 1.36
CA ILE A 174 18.20 -6.67 2.66
C ILE A 174 19.18 -6.16 3.73
N GLY A 175 18.67 -5.50 4.77
CA GLY A 175 19.47 -4.88 5.83
C GLY A 175 19.09 -3.42 6.08
N ALA A 176 20.09 -2.56 6.30
CA ALA A 176 19.89 -1.14 6.63
C ALA A 176 19.04 -0.36 5.60
N PRO A 177 19.19 -0.54 4.26
CA PRO A 177 18.35 0.15 3.28
C PRO A 177 16.86 -0.21 3.38
N MET A 178 16.57 -1.51 3.59
CA MET A 178 15.22 -2.00 3.78
C MET A 178 14.60 -1.43 5.06
N PHE A 179 15.33 -1.50 6.18
CA PHE A 179 14.87 -0.99 7.46
C PHE A 179 14.60 0.52 7.41
N SER A 180 15.52 1.30 6.82
CA SER A 180 15.34 2.73 6.62
C SER A 180 14.11 3.04 5.76
N TYR A 181 13.84 2.23 4.72
CA TYR A 181 12.66 2.41 3.89
C TYR A 181 11.35 2.11 4.66
N VAL A 182 11.32 1.02 5.43
CA VAL A 182 10.16 0.68 6.26
C VAL A 182 9.89 1.79 7.28
N LEU A 183 10.94 2.31 7.93
CA LEU A 183 10.82 3.37 8.92
C LEU A 183 10.26 4.66 8.33
N TYR A 184 10.75 5.06 7.15
CA TYR A 184 10.21 6.19 6.40
C TYR A 184 8.71 5.99 6.10
N LYS A 185 8.33 4.83 5.57
CA LYS A 185 6.92 4.54 5.26
C LYS A 185 6.05 4.49 6.51
N PHE A 186 6.56 3.93 7.60
CA PHE A 186 5.88 3.89 8.90
C PHE A 186 5.52 5.29 9.38
N PHE A 187 6.50 6.18 9.53
CA PHE A 187 6.23 7.51 10.07
C PHE A 187 5.37 8.38 9.15
N THR A 188 5.61 8.34 7.84
CA THR A 188 4.80 9.12 6.88
C THR A 188 3.36 8.61 6.75
N LEU A 189 3.15 7.30 6.92
CA LEU A 189 1.81 6.72 6.98
C LEU A 189 1.11 7.06 8.29
N THR A 190 1.77 6.91 9.45
CA THR A 190 1.21 7.23 10.77
C THR A 190 0.70 8.67 10.81
N SER A 191 1.55 9.62 10.44
CA SER A 191 1.18 11.05 10.41
C SER A 191 -0.09 11.29 9.58
N TRP A 192 -0.19 10.62 8.42
CA TRP A 192 -1.33 10.80 7.54
C TRP A 192 -2.61 10.12 8.02
N ILE A 193 -2.53 8.88 8.50
CA ILE A 193 -3.69 8.15 9.00
C ILE A 193 -4.29 8.90 10.19
N VAL A 194 -3.44 9.38 11.12
CA VAL A 194 -3.93 10.18 12.25
C VAL A 194 -4.52 11.51 11.78
N SER A 195 -3.91 12.19 10.80
CA SER A 195 -4.49 13.41 10.19
C SER A 195 -5.88 13.15 9.59
N MET A 196 -6.04 12.04 8.87
CA MET A 196 -7.32 11.62 8.28
C MET A 196 -8.38 11.35 9.34
N VAL A 197 -8.01 10.70 10.44
CA VAL A 197 -8.90 10.45 11.57
C VAL A 197 -9.30 11.75 12.29
N ILE A 198 -8.37 12.70 12.45
CA ILE A 198 -8.66 14.03 12.98
C ILE A 198 -9.68 14.74 12.08
N LEU A 199 -9.49 14.72 10.76
CA LEU A 199 -10.42 15.33 9.81
C LEU A 199 -11.80 14.66 9.86
N LEU A 200 -11.85 13.33 9.95
CA LEU A 200 -13.09 12.58 10.06
C LEU A 200 -13.87 12.95 11.34
N ASN A 201 -13.19 13.07 12.48
CA ASN A 201 -13.78 13.54 13.74
C ASN A 201 -14.22 15.01 13.70
N CYS A 202 -13.52 15.84 12.93
CA CYS A 202 -13.89 17.24 12.74
C CYS A 202 -15.15 17.36 11.87
N ASN A 203 -15.11 16.81 10.65
CA ASN A 203 -16.19 16.86 9.69
C ASN A 203 -16.08 15.73 8.65
N ALA A 204 -17.00 14.76 8.74
CA ALA A 204 -17.04 13.60 7.85
C ALA A 204 -17.26 13.96 6.36
N TYR A 205 -17.96 15.06 6.06
CA TYR A 205 -18.15 15.52 4.68
C TYR A 205 -16.83 16.00 4.07
N LEU A 206 -16.05 16.79 4.82
CA LEU A 206 -14.74 17.27 4.36
C LEU A 206 -13.74 16.12 4.20
N PHE A 207 -13.76 15.15 5.11
CA PHE A 207 -13.00 13.91 4.97
C PHE A 207 -13.35 13.19 3.67
N THR A 208 -14.64 12.99 3.40
CA THR A 208 -15.11 12.29 2.19
C THR A 208 -14.70 13.04 0.92
N ILE A 209 -14.88 14.37 0.89
CA ILE A 209 -14.46 15.21 -0.23
C ILE A 209 -12.96 15.08 -0.47
N LEU A 210 -12.13 15.14 0.58
CA LEU A 210 -10.68 15.03 0.45
C LEU A 210 -10.27 13.67 -0.13
N VAL A 211 -10.82 12.57 0.39
CA VAL A 211 -10.54 11.21 -0.10
C VAL A 211 -10.94 11.04 -1.56
N VAL A 212 -12.12 11.52 -1.94
CA VAL A 212 -12.61 11.44 -3.33
C VAL A 212 -11.72 12.28 -4.27
N LEU A 213 -11.42 13.53 -3.91
CA LEU A 213 -10.57 14.41 -4.71
C LEU A 213 -9.16 13.85 -4.90
N MET A 214 -8.56 13.30 -3.85
CA MET A 214 -7.23 12.67 -3.93
C MET A 214 -7.27 11.40 -4.78
N SER A 215 -8.31 10.58 -4.66
CA SER A 215 -8.50 9.37 -5.46
C SER A 215 -8.62 9.69 -6.95
N LEU A 216 -9.45 10.68 -7.29
CA LEU A 216 -9.63 11.14 -8.67
C LEU A 216 -8.34 11.74 -9.23
N SER A 217 -7.65 12.57 -8.44
CA SER A 217 -6.35 13.15 -8.82
C SER A 217 -5.31 12.06 -9.11
N GLY A 218 -5.25 11.02 -8.27
CA GLY A 218 -4.39 9.86 -8.47
C GLY A 218 -4.76 9.06 -9.72
N PHE A 219 -6.05 8.85 -9.97
CA PHE A 219 -6.56 8.20 -11.18
C PHE A 219 -6.17 8.97 -12.44
N PHE A 220 -6.39 10.29 -12.47
CA PHE A 220 -6.02 11.13 -13.61
C PHE A 220 -4.50 11.19 -13.81
N TRP A 221 -3.72 11.16 -12.74
CA TRP A 221 -2.27 11.05 -12.84
C TRP A 221 -1.83 9.73 -13.46
N ALA A 222 -2.41 8.60 -13.03
CA ALA A 222 -2.16 7.28 -13.62
C ALA A 222 -2.59 7.25 -15.11
N TRP A 223 -3.73 7.87 -15.43
CA TRP A 223 -4.21 8.02 -16.81
C TRP A 223 -3.22 8.81 -17.67
N LYS A 224 -2.79 10.00 -17.23
CA LYS A 224 -1.82 10.84 -17.94
C LYS A 224 -0.46 10.16 -18.10
N LYS A 225 -0.09 9.29 -17.15
CA LYS A 225 1.13 8.50 -17.23
C LYS A 225 1.06 7.37 -18.27
N ASN A 226 -0.10 7.13 -18.92
CA ASN A 226 -0.32 6.11 -19.93
C ASN A 226 0.25 4.77 -19.47
N THR A 227 -0.31 4.25 -18.39
CA THR A 227 0.08 2.95 -17.84
C THR A 227 -0.35 1.82 -18.76
N ASP A 228 0.52 0.81 -18.87
CA ASP A 228 0.44 -0.35 -19.76
C ASP A 228 0.63 -1.65 -18.96
N PHE A 229 0.01 -1.71 -17.78
CA PHE A 229 0.22 -2.79 -16.83
C PHE A 229 -0.59 -4.06 -17.20
N CYS A 230 -1.81 -3.88 -17.72
CA CYS A 230 -2.73 -4.95 -18.10
C CYS A 230 -2.88 -5.07 -19.63
N ARG A 231 -3.03 -6.31 -20.14
CA ARG A 231 -3.27 -6.56 -21.58
C ARG A 231 -4.61 -6.03 -22.10
N THR A 232 -5.63 -5.93 -21.24
CA THR A 232 -6.99 -5.55 -21.62
C THR A 232 -7.35 -4.18 -21.05
N GLN A 233 -7.96 -3.32 -21.87
CA GLN A 233 -8.34 -1.94 -21.49
C GLN A 233 -9.21 -1.87 -20.23
N ARG A 234 -10.15 -2.80 -20.05
CA ARG A 234 -11.01 -2.85 -18.83
C ARG A 234 -10.20 -3.08 -17.55
N MET A 235 -9.19 -3.95 -17.61
CA MET A 235 -8.33 -4.25 -16.47
C MET A 235 -7.34 -3.11 -16.21
N GLU A 236 -6.89 -2.44 -17.27
CA GLU A 236 -6.06 -1.24 -17.14
C GLU A 236 -6.81 -0.08 -16.47
N PHE A 237 -8.08 0.10 -16.84
CA PHE A 237 -8.96 1.06 -16.15
C PHE A 237 -9.10 0.73 -14.66
N LEU A 238 -9.37 -0.53 -14.33
CA LEU A 238 -9.45 -0.99 -12.94
C LEU A 238 -8.13 -0.76 -12.19
N TYR A 239 -6.99 -1.04 -12.83
CA TYR A 239 -5.66 -0.81 -12.26
C TYR A 239 -5.45 0.67 -11.93
N ARG A 240 -5.77 1.57 -12.86
CA ARG A 240 -5.68 3.02 -12.64
C ARG A 240 -6.59 3.48 -11.49
N ALA A 241 -7.78 2.90 -11.36
CA ALA A 241 -8.70 3.20 -10.25
C ALA A 241 -8.11 2.78 -8.90
N VAL A 242 -7.58 1.56 -8.80
CA VAL A 242 -6.91 1.05 -7.59
C VAL A 242 -5.69 1.90 -7.24
N VAL A 243 -4.88 2.27 -8.24
CA VAL A 243 -3.74 3.18 -8.04
C VAL A 243 -4.18 4.53 -7.50
N GLY A 244 -5.29 5.08 -7.99
CA GLY A 244 -5.90 6.30 -7.45
C GLY A 244 -6.18 6.18 -5.95
N ILE A 245 -6.78 5.07 -5.52
CA ILE A 245 -7.06 4.79 -4.10
C ILE A 245 -5.75 4.65 -3.30
N ILE A 246 -4.77 3.90 -3.80
CA ILE A 246 -3.47 3.73 -3.12
C ILE A 246 -2.78 5.08 -2.92
N LEU A 247 -2.85 5.98 -3.90
CA LEU A 247 -2.26 7.32 -3.83
C LEU A 247 -2.91 8.24 -2.79
N VAL A 248 -4.11 7.91 -2.29
CA VAL A 248 -4.64 8.57 -1.08
C VAL A 248 -3.74 8.29 0.11
N PHE A 249 -3.20 7.08 0.22
CA PHE A 249 -2.49 6.61 1.41
C PHE A 249 -0.97 6.63 1.29
N THR A 250 -0.40 6.39 0.12
CA THR A 250 1.06 6.35 -0.04
C THR A 250 1.48 6.69 -1.46
N PHE A 251 2.67 7.26 -1.62
CA PHE A 251 3.26 7.36 -2.96
C PHE A 251 3.51 5.95 -3.50
N PHE A 252 2.84 5.63 -4.61
CA PHE A 252 2.93 4.37 -5.32
C PHE A 252 3.64 4.55 -6.66
N ASN A 253 4.80 3.92 -6.81
CA ASN A 253 5.55 3.99 -8.07
C ASN A 253 4.93 3.07 -9.13
N ILE A 254 4.28 3.68 -10.12
CA ILE A 254 3.53 3.00 -11.17
C ILE A 254 4.43 2.42 -12.28
N LYS A 255 5.44 3.17 -12.74
CA LYS A 255 6.29 2.79 -13.88
C LYS A 255 7.70 2.37 -13.50
N GLY A 256 8.01 2.34 -12.21
CA GLY A 256 9.35 2.02 -11.71
C GLY A 256 10.45 2.98 -12.18
N SER A 257 10.14 4.11 -12.84
CA SER A 257 11.09 5.03 -13.49
C SER A 257 11.78 5.99 -12.52
N ARG A 258 12.54 6.99 -12.99
CA ARG A 258 13.03 8.08 -12.13
C ARG A 258 11.83 8.79 -11.50
N THR A 259 11.74 8.80 -10.17
CA THR A 259 10.56 9.27 -9.42
C THR A 259 10.83 10.46 -8.52
N LEU A 260 12.02 11.06 -8.55
CA LEU A 260 12.36 12.15 -7.62
C LEU A 260 11.36 13.31 -7.67
N VAL A 261 11.08 13.87 -8.86
CA VAL A 261 10.13 14.98 -9.00
C VAL A 261 8.70 14.59 -8.58
N PRO A 262 8.10 13.47 -9.07
CA PRO A 262 6.80 13.02 -8.58
C PRO A 262 6.73 12.79 -7.06
N ILE A 263 7.79 12.24 -6.47
CA ILE A 263 7.87 12.00 -5.02
C ILE A 263 7.89 13.34 -4.28
N THR A 264 8.73 14.28 -4.69
CA THR A 264 8.81 15.60 -4.07
C THR A 264 7.47 16.31 -4.13
N ILE A 265 6.82 16.35 -5.30
CA ILE A 265 5.49 16.98 -5.45
C ILE A 265 4.47 16.31 -4.52
N TYR A 266 4.46 14.97 -4.47
CA TYR A 266 3.54 14.22 -3.63
C TYR A 266 3.74 14.54 -2.14
N TYR A 267 4.97 14.51 -1.63
CA TYR A 267 5.24 14.75 -0.21
C TYR A 267 5.11 16.21 0.21
N VAL A 268 5.34 17.16 -0.69
CA VAL A 268 5.00 18.58 -0.47
C VAL A 268 3.49 18.76 -0.34
N PHE A 269 2.71 18.24 -1.30
CA PHE A 269 1.26 18.27 -1.23
C PHE A 269 0.73 17.58 0.03
N ARG A 270 1.35 16.46 0.41
CA ARG A 270 1.04 15.71 1.64
C ARG A 270 1.24 16.54 2.90
N ALA A 271 2.40 17.19 3.03
CA ALA A 271 2.72 18.04 4.17
C ALA A 271 1.75 19.22 4.27
N LEU A 272 1.50 19.90 3.15
CA LEU A 272 0.53 21.01 3.08
C LEU A 272 -0.88 20.56 3.47
N SER A 273 -1.31 19.39 2.98
CA SER A 273 -2.63 18.83 3.32
C SER A 273 -2.74 18.51 4.81
N THR A 274 -1.70 17.90 5.41
CA THR A 274 -1.68 17.60 6.85
C THR A 274 -1.75 18.88 7.68
N THR A 275 -0.94 19.89 7.38
CA THR A 275 -1.00 21.18 8.08
C THR A 275 -2.35 21.87 7.87
N GLY A 276 -2.89 21.84 6.66
CA GLY A 276 -4.21 22.37 6.32
C GLY A 276 -5.34 21.71 7.11
N ILE A 277 -5.29 20.37 7.29
CA ILE A 277 -6.26 19.63 8.11
C ILE A 277 -6.22 20.11 9.57
N LEU A 278 -5.03 20.19 10.17
CA LEU A 278 -4.89 20.62 11.57
C LEU A 278 -5.42 22.05 11.77
N ALA A 279 -5.04 22.97 10.87
CA ALA A 279 -5.53 24.34 10.90
C ALA A 279 -7.06 24.39 10.74
N LEU A 280 -7.61 23.68 9.75
CA LEU A 280 -9.04 23.65 9.48
C LEU A 280 -9.83 23.11 10.67
N CYS A 281 -9.33 22.06 11.35
CA CYS A 281 -9.98 21.50 12.54
C CYS A 281 -9.96 22.48 13.72
N PHE A 282 -8.86 23.23 13.87
CA PHE A 282 -8.74 24.28 14.88
C PHE A 282 -9.78 25.40 14.67
N TYR A 283 -10.04 25.79 13.41
CA TYR A 283 -11.02 26.84 13.10
C TYR A 283 -12.48 26.35 13.12
N LEU A 284 -12.78 25.18 12.53
CA LEU A 284 -14.16 24.74 12.31
C LEU A 284 -14.81 24.11 13.54
N LYS A 285 -14.03 23.53 14.46
CA LYS A 285 -14.58 22.82 15.63
C LYS A 285 -13.79 23.11 16.91
N PRO A 286 -13.90 24.34 17.46
CA PRO A 286 -13.16 24.74 18.66
C PRO A 286 -13.39 23.82 19.87
N SER A 287 -14.59 23.24 19.99
CA SER A 287 -14.94 22.30 21.08
C SER A 287 -14.13 21.00 21.02
N PHE A 288 -13.82 20.50 19.82
CA PHE A 288 -12.96 19.32 19.63
C PHE A 288 -11.48 19.69 19.73
N SER A 289 -11.08 20.83 19.16
CA SER A 289 -9.67 21.26 19.16
C SER A 289 -9.15 21.58 20.57
N ASN A 290 -10.02 21.98 21.49
CA ASN A 290 -9.64 22.26 22.88
C ASN A 290 -9.53 21.01 23.75
N THR A 291 -9.78 19.81 23.21
CA THR A 291 -9.62 18.56 23.97
C THR A 291 -8.16 18.14 24.06
N LEU A 292 -7.76 17.55 25.20
CA LEU A 292 -6.41 17.03 25.41
C LEU A 292 -6.04 15.96 24.36
N VAL A 293 -7.02 15.14 23.94
CA VAL A 293 -6.85 14.13 22.89
C VAL A 293 -6.43 14.77 21.56
N PHE A 294 -7.11 15.84 21.14
CA PHE A 294 -6.75 16.55 19.91
C PHE A 294 -5.33 17.13 19.96
N VAL A 295 -4.93 17.72 21.10
CA VAL A 295 -3.58 18.27 21.28
C VAL A 295 -2.52 17.16 21.18
N ILE A 296 -2.71 16.04 21.88
CA ILE A 296 -1.79 14.89 21.81
C ILE A 296 -1.67 14.36 20.38
N LEU A 297 -2.80 14.14 19.70
CA LEU A 297 -2.81 13.63 18.33
C LEU A 297 -2.16 14.62 17.35
N SER A 298 -2.38 15.93 17.52
CA SER A 298 -1.75 16.96 16.70
C SER A 298 -0.23 17.00 16.88
N ILE A 299 0.26 16.90 18.11
CA ILE A 299 1.70 16.79 18.39
C ILE A 299 2.26 15.52 17.76
N ALA A 300 1.58 14.38 17.94
CA ALA A 300 1.98 13.10 17.34
C ALA A 300 2.04 13.17 15.81
N VAL A 301 1.07 13.84 15.16
CA VAL A 301 1.05 14.05 13.70
C VAL A 301 2.27 14.84 13.24
N VAL A 302 2.60 15.95 13.91
CA VAL A 302 3.74 16.81 13.56
C VAL A 302 5.06 16.09 13.78
N VAL A 303 5.23 15.41 14.91
CA VAL A 303 6.43 14.63 15.21
C VAL A 303 6.61 13.49 14.21
N ALA A 304 5.56 12.72 13.92
CA ALA A 304 5.60 11.64 12.94
C ALA A 304 5.88 12.16 11.52
N LEU A 305 5.34 13.33 11.13
CA LEU A 305 5.63 13.94 9.83
C LEU A 305 7.11 14.32 9.74
N GLY A 306 7.64 15.00 10.76
CA GLY A 306 9.04 15.40 10.83
C GLY A 306 9.99 14.20 10.75
N LEU A 307 9.77 13.19 11.60
CA LEU A 307 10.54 11.94 11.57
C LEU A 307 10.42 11.21 10.23
N GLY A 308 9.24 11.20 9.63
CA GLY A 308 9.00 10.60 8.32
C GLY A 308 9.76 11.30 7.19
N LEU A 309 9.78 12.64 7.18
CA LEU A 309 10.53 13.42 6.19
C LEU A 309 12.04 13.29 6.38
N ILE A 310 12.54 13.33 7.62
CA ILE A 310 13.96 13.11 7.92
C ILE A 310 14.39 11.70 7.48
N SER A 311 13.60 10.69 7.84
CA SER A 311 13.86 9.30 7.44
C SER A 311 13.81 9.12 5.92
N MET A 312 12.89 9.82 5.22
CA MET A 312 12.83 9.83 3.76
C MET A 312 14.10 10.44 3.17
N ILE A 313 14.53 11.61 3.62
CA ILE A 313 15.74 12.28 3.14
C ILE A 313 16.96 11.38 3.37
N LEU A 314 17.09 10.80 4.55
CA LEU A 314 18.17 9.86 4.88
C LEU A 314 18.18 8.64 3.94
N TYR A 315 17.01 8.04 3.70
CA TYR A 315 16.88 6.93 2.75
C TYR A 315 17.32 7.32 1.34
N TYR A 316 16.85 8.47 0.84
CA TYR A 316 17.22 8.93 -0.51
C TYR A 316 18.68 9.36 -0.61
N ALA A 317 19.27 9.93 0.44
CA ALA A 317 20.66 10.36 0.45
C ALA A 317 21.66 9.20 0.57
N CYS A 318 21.40 8.23 1.46
CA CYS A 318 22.38 7.19 1.79
C CYS A 318 22.11 5.82 1.14
N PHE A 319 20.85 5.49 0.87
CA PHE A 319 20.45 4.11 0.58
C PHE A 319 19.74 3.91 -0.77
N HIS A 320 19.28 4.99 -1.41
CA HIS A 320 18.53 4.85 -2.65
C HIS A 320 19.45 4.46 -3.82
N PRO A 321 19.21 3.30 -4.48
CA PRO A 321 20.12 2.75 -5.49
C PRO A 321 20.25 3.56 -6.78
N SER A 322 19.57 4.71 -6.89
CA SER A 322 19.51 5.54 -8.09
C SER A 322 20.13 6.92 -7.88
N LEU A 323 20.89 7.12 -6.80
CA LEU A 323 21.75 8.29 -6.69
C LEU A 323 22.78 8.19 -7.83
N PRO A 324 22.80 9.13 -8.78
CA PRO A 324 23.88 9.17 -9.75
C PRO A 324 25.17 9.33 -8.96
N HIS A 325 26.19 8.53 -9.26
CA HIS A 325 27.54 9.05 -9.13
C HIS A 325 27.56 10.34 -9.96
N LEU A 326 27.66 11.47 -9.27
CA LEU A 326 27.74 12.82 -9.83
C LEU A 326 29.09 13.00 -10.55
N GLY A 327 29.43 12.08 -11.46
CA GLY A 327 30.77 11.95 -12.06
C GLY A 327 30.84 11.20 -13.39
N GLN A 328 29.80 10.44 -13.80
CA GLN A 328 29.86 9.70 -15.08
C GLN A 328 29.31 10.46 -16.30
N ASN A 329 28.71 11.63 -16.11
CA ASN A 329 28.27 12.46 -17.25
C ASN A 329 29.39 13.33 -17.84
N MET A 330 30.63 13.22 -17.36
CA MET A 330 31.79 13.92 -17.94
C MET A 330 32.69 13.01 -18.78
N GLU A 331 32.75 11.70 -18.51
CA GLU A 331 33.57 10.77 -19.32
C GLU A 331 32.93 10.49 -20.68
N ASP A 332 31.60 10.30 -20.74
CA ASP A 332 30.91 10.04 -22.03
C ASP A 332 30.96 11.24 -23.01
N THR A 333 31.18 12.46 -22.51
CA THR A 333 31.37 13.65 -23.36
C THR A 333 32.81 13.86 -23.83
N MET A 334 33.80 13.21 -23.20
CA MET A 334 35.19 13.30 -23.63
C MET A 334 35.52 12.25 -24.70
N ASP A 335 34.88 11.08 -24.65
CA ASP A 335 35.06 10.02 -25.66
C ASP A 335 34.39 10.33 -27.01
N GLU A 336 33.32 11.15 -27.04
CA GLU A 336 32.71 11.62 -28.30
C GLU A 336 33.45 12.79 -28.97
N GLN A 337 34.38 13.47 -28.26
CA GLN A 337 35.18 14.55 -28.85
C GLN A 337 36.56 14.11 -29.37
N GLU A 338 37.03 12.91 -29.06
CA GLU A 338 38.29 12.36 -29.62
C GLU A 338 38.10 11.49 -30.90
N LEU A 339 36.87 11.37 -31.41
CA LEU A 339 36.56 10.63 -32.64
C LEU A 339 35.99 11.48 -33.78
N GLY A 340 36.18 12.81 -33.71
CA GLY A 340 35.81 13.79 -34.75
C GLY A 340 37.01 14.25 -35.58
#